data_AF-A0A6J2JB13-F1
#
_entry.id   AF-A0A6J2JB13-F1
#
_cell.length_a   1.000
_cell.length_b   1.000
_cell.length_c   1.000
_cell.angle_alpha   90.00
_cell.angle_beta   90.00
_cell.angle_gamma   90.00
#
_symmetry.space_group_name_H-M   'P 1'
#
loop_
_entity.id
_entity.type
_entity.pdbx_description
1 polymer ?
#
loop_
_entity_poly.entity_id
_entity_poly.type
_entity_poly.pdbx_seq_one_letter_code
_entity_poly.pdbx_strand_id
1 'polypeptide(L)'
;MQFLVDTGSDLCVFPRTALRERRSPTSYKLYAANGTAIATYGFAHLELNLGLRRAYQWRFIVADVTKAIIGVDFLSFYGLIVDCRNHRLIDSTTTLTTPAAAVLSSNTISSVKTLIGETAYHQLLRQFPEITRPAGTDRVIHHGTVHHIRTTPGPPISCAPRRLAPDKLLIAKEQFAAMLKNGTARPSETCAEPLTTRIESPVAEYCRALIGWFSQG
;
A
#
# COMPACT_ATOMS: atom_id res chain seq x y z
N MET A 1 -4.18 -26.04 -8.00
CA MET A 1 -4.45 -25.47 -6.67
C MET A 1 -3.84 -24.08 -6.62
N GLN A 2 -4.50 -23.09 -6.03
CA GLN A 2 -3.95 -21.73 -5.88
C GLN A 2 -3.53 -21.53 -4.42
N PHE A 3 -2.40 -20.85 -4.22
CA PHE A 3 -1.89 -20.49 -2.90
C PHE A 3 -1.83 -18.96 -2.79
N LEU A 4 -2.17 -18.43 -1.62
CA LEU A 4 -1.89 -17.05 -1.25
C LEU A 4 -0.47 -16.99 -0.70
N VAL A 5 0.35 -16.10 -1.24
CA VAL A 5 1.65 -15.77 -0.63
C VAL A 5 1.39 -14.67 0.40
N ASP A 6 1.63 -14.97 1.67
CA ASP A 6 1.31 -14.07 2.77
C ASP A 6 2.49 -13.97 3.74
N THR A 7 3.17 -12.83 3.69
CA THR A 7 4.29 -12.53 4.60
C THR A 7 3.83 -12.19 6.01
N GLY A 8 2.53 -11.99 6.24
CA GLY A 8 1.96 -11.77 7.57
C GLY A 8 1.57 -13.05 8.31
N SER A 9 1.72 -14.21 7.67
CA SER A 9 1.43 -15.52 8.25
C SER A 9 2.72 -16.22 8.70
N ASP A 10 2.77 -16.66 9.96
CA ASP A 10 3.93 -17.37 10.52
C ASP A 10 4.16 -18.75 9.88
N LEU A 11 3.08 -19.42 9.46
CA LEU A 11 3.09 -20.82 9.09
C LEU A 11 2.34 -21.06 7.77
N CYS A 12 2.77 -22.09 7.05
CA CYS A 12 2.08 -22.60 5.88
C CYS A 12 0.81 -23.37 6.25
N VAL A 13 -0.30 -22.98 5.64
CA VAL A 13 -1.63 -23.54 5.94
C VAL A 13 -2.28 -24.12 4.70
N PHE A 14 -2.92 -25.28 4.85
CA PHE A 14 -3.68 -25.94 3.81
C PHE A 14 -5.16 -26.08 4.24
N PRO A 15 -6.12 -25.77 3.36
CA PRO A 15 -7.54 -25.79 3.69
C PRO A 15 -8.00 -27.23 3.91
N ARG A 16 -8.65 -27.48 5.07
CA ARG A 16 -9.24 -28.78 5.40
C ARG A 16 -10.18 -29.29 4.29
N THR A 17 -10.97 -28.39 3.72
CA THR A 17 -11.97 -28.70 2.68
C THR A 17 -11.36 -29.20 1.38
N ALA A 18 -10.07 -28.96 1.13
CA ALA A 18 -9.37 -29.50 -0.03
C ALA A 18 -8.89 -30.94 0.16
N LEU A 19 -8.95 -31.48 1.38
CA LEU A 19 -8.66 -32.88 1.64
C LEU A 19 -9.95 -33.71 1.51
N ARG A 20 -9.83 -34.88 0.86
CA ARG A 20 -10.94 -35.82 0.74
C ARG A 20 -11.30 -36.49 2.07
N GLU A 21 -10.31 -36.64 2.95
CA GLU A 21 -10.44 -37.33 4.22
C GLU A 21 -11.01 -36.41 5.30
N ARG A 22 -11.99 -36.93 6.06
CA ARG A 22 -12.45 -36.26 7.28
C ARG A 22 -11.44 -36.47 8.40
N ARG A 23 -10.80 -35.39 8.82
CA ARG A 23 -9.90 -35.37 9.97
C ARG A 23 -10.58 -34.76 11.19
N SER A 24 -10.23 -35.25 12.37
CA SER A 24 -10.65 -34.68 13.65
C SER A 24 -9.84 -33.42 13.97
N PRO A 25 -10.42 -32.44 14.68
CA PRO A 25 -9.67 -31.30 15.19
C PRO A 25 -8.56 -31.75 16.15
N THR A 26 -7.44 -31.03 16.14
CA THR A 26 -6.35 -31.22 17.10
C THR A 26 -6.41 -30.16 18.21
N SER A 27 -5.60 -30.32 19.26
CA SER A 27 -5.46 -29.34 20.33
C SER A 27 -4.71 -28.07 19.91
N TYR A 28 -3.92 -28.14 18.84
CA TYR A 28 -3.17 -27.00 18.33
C TYR A 28 -4.10 -26.04 17.57
N LYS A 29 -3.97 -24.73 17.83
CA LYS A 29 -4.80 -23.69 17.23
C LYS A 29 -3.91 -22.64 16.58
N LEU A 30 -4.38 -22.12 15.44
CA LEU A 30 -3.85 -20.92 14.83
C LEU A 30 -4.75 -19.74 15.17
N TYR A 31 -4.28 -18.51 14.95
CA TYR A 31 -5.06 -17.31 15.21
C TYR A 31 -4.99 -16.36 14.01
N ALA A 32 -6.15 -15.84 13.61
CA ALA A 32 -6.23 -14.80 12.59
C ALA A 32 -5.76 -13.45 13.15
N ALA A 33 -5.52 -12.47 12.27
CA ALA A 33 -5.12 -11.11 12.65
C ALA A 33 -6.13 -10.41 13.59
N ASN A 34 -7.40 -10.82 13.58
CA ASN A 34 -8.43 -10.30 14.49
C ASN A 34 -8.53 -11.09 15.82
N GLY A 35 -7.60 -12.01 16.09
CA GLY A 35 -7.58 -12.86 17.28
C GLY A 35 -8.51 -14.07 17.24
N THR A 36 -9.27 -14.28 16.15
CA THR A 36 -10.17 -15.44 16.02
C THR A 36 -9.35 -16.72 15.96
N ALA A 37 -9.70 -17.70 16.80
CA ALA A 37 -9.07 -19.00 16.80
C ALA A 37 -9.48 -19.81 15.55
N ILE A 38 -8.49 -20.40 14.88
CA ILE A 38 -8.65 -21.27 13.72
C ILE A 38 -8.32 -22.70 14.14
N ALA A 39 -9.28 -23.60 13.96
CA ALA A 39 -9.10 -25.02 14.25
C ALA A 39 -8.12 -25.67 13.27
N THR A 40 -7.27 -26.57 13.77
CA THR A 40 -6.34 -27.35 12.95
C THR A 40 -6.66 -28.84 12.99
N TYR A 41 -6.20 -29.57 11.97
CA TYR A 41 -6.59 -30.95 11.67
C TYR A 41 -5.38 -31.82 11.30
N GLY A 42 -4.23 -31.53 11.92
CA GLY A 42 -2.96 -32.21 11.67
C GLY A 42 -2.19 -31.60 10.50
N PHE A 43 -1.45 -32.43 9.78
CA PHE A 43 -0.50 -31.99 8.75
C PHE A 43 -0.75 -32.66 7.39
N ALA A 44 -0.38 -31.97 6.32
CA ALA A 44 -0.34 -32.50 4.96
C ALA A 44 1.05 -32.23 4.35
N HIS A 45 1.70 -33.26 3.83
CA HIS A 45 2.95 -33.12 3.09
C HIS A 45 2.62 -32.86 1.63
N LEU A 46 3.10 -31.75 1.09
CA LEU A 46 2.88 -31.36 -0.30
C LEU A 46 4.20 -31.03 -0.96
N GLU A 47 4.33 -31.44 -2.21
CA GLU A 47 5.36 -30.95 -3.11
C GLU A 47 4.77 -29.86 -4.00
N LEU A 48 5.25 -28.63 -3.83
CA LEU A 48 4.87 -27.52 -4.67
C LEU A 48 5.83 -27.42 -5.85
N ASN A 49 5.28 -27.31 -7.05
CA ASN A 49 6.02 -26.87 -8.22
C ASN A 49 5.66 -25.41 -8.50
N LEU A 50 6.60 -24.52 -8.20
CA LEU A 50 6.45 -23.08 -8.44
C LEU A 50 6.99 -22.64 -9.80
N GLY A 51 7.44 -23.57 -10.67
CA GLY A 51 8.07 -23.22 -11.96
C GLY A 51 9.50 -22.71 -11.86
N LEU A 52 10.10 -22.77 -10.67
CA LEU A 52 11.43 -22.23 -10.35
C LEU A 52 12.55 -23.28 -10.45
N ARG A 53 12.29 -24.35 -11.24
CA ARG A 53 13.22 -25.48 -11.53
C ARG A 53 13.73 -26.23 -10.29
N ARG A 54 12.92 -26.31 -9.23
CA ARG A 54 13.14 -27.18 -8.07
C ARG A 54 11.81 -27.63 -7.47
N ALA A 55 11.87 -28.75 -6.76
CA ALA A 55 10.75 -29.24 -5.96
C ALA A 55 10.76 -28.56 -4.58
N TYR A 56 9.59 -28.15 -4.10
CA TYR A 56 9.43 -27.56 -2.78
C TYR A 56 8.54 -28.46 -1.91
N GLN A 57 9.17 -29.37 -1.17
CA GLN A 57 8.50 -30.30 -0.27
C GLN A 57 8.29 -29.69 1.12
N TRP A 58 7.04 -29.45 1.51
CA TRP A 58 6.74 -28.81 2.77
C TRP A 58 5.61 -29.50 3.53
N ARG A 59 5.67 -29.41 4.86
CA ARG A 59 4.64 -29.90 5.76
C ARG A 59 3.69 -28.76 6.12
N PHE A 60 2.53 -28.73 5.49
CA PHE A 60 1.48 -27.76 5.74
C PHE A 60 0.65 -28.15 6.97
N ILE A 61 0.21 -27.15 7.73
CA ILE A 61 -0.80 -27.33 8.76
C ILE A 61 -2.16 -27.33 8.10
N VAL A 62 -2.95 -28.37 8.33
CA VAL A 62 -4.33 -28.43 7.83
C VAL A 62 -5.19 -27.61 8.78
N ALA A 63 -5.89 -26.60 8.28
CA ALA A 63 -6.71 -25.72 9.11
C ALA A 63 -8.06 -25.39 8.47
N ASP A 64 -8.96 -24.83 9.28
CA ASP A 64 -10.26 -24.32 8.84
C ASP A 64 -10.12 -22.96 8.14
N VAL A 65 -9.53 -22.98 6.95
CA VAL A 65 -9.34 -21.81 6.08
C VAL A 65 -9.91 -22.09 4.69
N THR A 66 -10.25 -21.03 3.97
CA THR A 66 -10.85 -21.15 2.63
C THR A 66 -9.82 -21.27 1.51
N LYS A 67 -8.60 -20.76 1.72
CA LYS A 67 -7.49 -20.81 0.75
C LYS A 67 -6.20 -21.30 1.41
N ALA A 68 -5.36 -21.96 0.63
CA ALA A 68 -4.03 -22.34 1.09
C ALA A 68 -3.12 -21.11 1.17
N ILE A 69 -2.28 -21.06 2.20
CA ILE A 69 -1.40 -19.93 2.49
C ILE A 69 0.04 -20.43 2.54
N ILE A 70 0.92 -19.77 1.81
CA ILE A 70 2.37 -19.88 1.93
C ILE A 70 2.81 -18.78 2.89
N GLY A 71 3.20 -19.19 4.10
CA GLY A 71 3.68 -18.30 5.15
C GLY A 71 5.17 -18.03 5.06
N VAL A 72 5.67 -17.23 6.01
CA VAL A 72 7.08 -16.83 6.09
C VAL A 72 8.01 -18.00 6.41
N ASP A 73 7.53 -19.06 7.06
CA ASP A 73 8.27 -20.30 7.32
C ASP A 73 8.83 -20.93 6.04
N PHE A 74 7.98 -21.11 5.03
CA PHE A 74 8.37 -21.67 3.74
C PHE A 74 9.18 -20.67 2.91
N LEU A 75 8.78 -19.40 2.91
CA LEU A 75 9.48 -18.36 2.15
C LEU A 75 10.93 -18.22 2.62
N SER A 76 11.13 -18.15 3.94
CA SER A 76 12.46 -18.04 4.54
C SER A 76 13.29 -19.30 4.33
N PHE A 77 12.71 -20.49 4.55
CA PHE A 77 13.42 -21.76 4.38
C PHE A 77 13.96 -21.95 2.96
N TYR A 78 13.17 -21.57 1.95
CA TYR A 78 13.54 -21.74 0.55
C TYR A 78 14.23 -20.55 -0.08
N GLY A 79 14.38 -19.43 0.65
CA GLY A 79 14.99 -18.21 0.12
C GLY A 79 14.16 -17.56 -0.98
N LEU A 80 12.84 -17.52 -0.81
CA LEU A 80 11.90 -16.94 -1.77
C LEU A 80 11.60 -15.48 -1.42
N ILE A 81 11.82 -14.58 -2.37
CA ILE A 81 11.63 -13.13 -2.23
C ILE A 81 10.34 -12.72 -2.93
N VAL A 82 9.48 -12.01 -2.20
CA VAL A 82 8.23 -11.46 -2.73
C VAL A 82 8.49 -10.08 -3.32
N ASP A 83 8.48 -9.96 -4.65
CA ASP A 83 8.61 -8.69 -5.36
C ASP A 83 7.21 -8.15 -5.69
N CYS A 84 6.67 -7.37 -4.74
CA CYS A 84 5.35 -6.77 -4.85
C CYS A 84 5.24 -5.77 -6.01
N ARG A 85 6.34 -5.09 -6.36
CA ARG A 85 6.35 -4.07 -7.42
C ARG A 85 6.14 -4.71 -8.80
N ASN A 86 6.80 -5.84 -9.05
CA ASN A 86 6.73 -6.54 -10.33
C ASN A 86 5.78 -7.74 -10.32
N HIS A 87 5.00 -7.92 -9.25
CA HIS A 87 4.06 -9.03 -9.07
C HIS A 87 4.70 -10.40 -9.35
N ARG A 88 5.84 -10.68 -8.72
CA ARG A 88 6.57 -11.94 -8.94
C ARG A 88 7.19 -12.48 -7.66
N LEU A 89 7.40 -13.79 -7.64
CA LEU A 89 8.20 -14.48 -6.65
C LEU A 89 9.57 -14.77 -7.25
N ILE A 90 10.64 -14.46 -6.52
CA ILE A 90 12.02 -14.66 -6.95
C ILE A 90 12.64 -15.72 -6.05
N ASP A 91 13.30 -16.72 -6.64
CA ASP A 91 14.13 -17.66 -5.89
C ASP A 91 15.56 -17.12 -5.78
N SER A 92 16.04 -16.92 -4.55
CA SER A 92 17.40 -16.43 -4.31
C SER A 92 18.49 -17.42 -4.73
N THR A 93 18.20 -18.72 -4.74
CA THR A 93 19.15 -19.78 -5.11
C THR A 93 19.22 -19.97 -6.63
N THR A 94 18.07 -20.07 -7.30
CA THR A 94 18.05 -20.30 -8.76
C THR A 94 18.04 -19.00 -9.56
N THR A 95 17.79 -17.86 -8.92
CA THR A 95 17.56 -16.53 -9.52
C THR A 95 16.38 -16.46 -10.50
N LEU A 96 15.63 -17.55 -10.62
CA LEU A 96 14.44 -17.61 -11.47
C LEU A 96 13.29 -16.88 -10.81
N THR A 97 12.35 -16.45 -11.65
CA THR A 97 11.17 -15.74 -11.20
C THR A 97 9.92 -16.40 -11.73
N THR A 98 8.88 -16.46 -10.90
CA THR A 98 7.55 -16.88 -11.31
C THR A 98 6.58 -15.73 -11.12
N PRO A 99 5.78 -15.37 -12.14
CA PRO A 99 4.73 -14.37 -12.00
C PRO A 99 3.74 -14.78 -10.91
N ALA A 100 3.48 -13.87 -9.97
CA ALA A 100 2.38 -13.99 -9.04
C ALA A 100 1.17 -13.29 -9.66
N ALA A 101 0.05 -14.00 -9.80
CA ALA A 101 -1.18 -13.36 -10.25
C ALA A 101 -1.60 -12.32 -9.21
N ALA A 102 -1.52 -11.04 -9.56
CA ALA A 102 -2.19 -9.99 -8.80
C ALA A 102 -3.69 -10.34 -8.81
N VAL A 103 -4.26 -10.63 -7.65
CA VAL A 103 -5.68 -11.00 -7.55
C VAL A 103 -6.51 -9.74 -7.76
N LEU A 104 -6.65 -9.35 -9.02
CA LEU A 104 -7.39 -8.15 -9.43
C LEU A 104 -8.90 -8.38 -9.53
N SER A 105 -9.39 -9.60 -9.33
CA SER A 105 -10.77 -9.90 -9.75
C SER A 105 -11.39 -11.15 -9.12
N SER A 106 -10.98 -11.52 -7.90
CA SER A 106 -11.74 -12.53 -7.15
C SER A 106 -12.20 -12.01 -5.80
N ASN A 107 -13.51 -11.79 -5.69
CA ASN A 107 -14.25 -11.58 -4.44
C ASN A 107 -14.06 -12.71 -3.41
N THR A 108 -13.33 -13.78 -3.73
CA THR A 108 -13.12 -14.94 -2.87
C THR A 108 -11.94 -14.83 -1.90
N ILE A 109 -11.10 -13.78 -2.01
CA ILE A 109 -10.01 -13.55 -1.04
C ILE A 109 -10.47 -12.50 -0.02
N SER A 110 -10.64 -12.95 1.22
CA SER A 110 -10.80 -12.10 2.40
C SER A 110 -9.43 -11.47 2.71
N SER A 111 -9.15 -10.37 2.01
CA SER A 111 -7.98 -9.51 2.24
C SER A 111 -8.49 -8.11 2.54
N VAL A 112 -7.68 -7.29 3.20
CA VAL A 112 -7.99 -5.88 3.44
C VAL A 112 -8.03 -5.18 2.07
N LYS A 113 -9.22 -4.80 1.65
CA LYS A 113 -9.48 -4.14 0.36
C LYS A 113 -10.05 -2.75 0.61
N THR A 114 -9.67 -1.78 -0.21
CA THR A 114 -10.29 -0.45 -0.21
C THR A 114 -11.70 -0.48 -0.82
N LEU A 115 -12.04 -1.54 -1.57
CA LEU A 115 -13.31 -1.70 -2.27
C LEU A 115 -13.83 -3.14 -2.14
N ILE A 116 -15.13 -3.28 -1.87
CA ILE A 116 -15.83 -4.57 -1.78
C ILE A 116 -17.06 -4.51 -2.69
N GLY A 117 -17.08 -5.31 -3.75
CA GLY A 117 -18.21 -5.39 -4.69
C GLY A 117 -17.78 -5.55 -6.15
N GLU A 118 -18.75 -5.91 -7.00
CA GLU A 118 -18.55 -6.15 -8.45
C GLU A 118 -19.51 -5.33 -9.33
N THR A 119 -20.20 -4.34 -8.75
CA THR A 119 -21.06 -3.46 -9.58
C THR A 119 -20.21 -2.65 -10.56
N ALA A 120 -20.83 -2.08 -11.59
CA ALA A 120 -20.15 -1.21 -12.55
C ALA A 120 -19.36 -0.06 -11.87
N TYR A 121 -19.86 0.46 -10.75
CA TYR A 121 -19.17 1.47 -9.95
C TYR A 121 -17.90 0.95 -9.28
N HIS A 122 -17.91 -0.29 -8.77
CA HIS A 122 -16.71 -0.89 -8.19
C HIS A 122 -15.64 -1.14 -9.25
N GLN A 123 -16.04 -1.54 -10.46
CA GLN A 123 -15.11 -1.69 -11.58
C GLN A 123 -14.48 -0.35 -11.96
N LEU A 124 -15.27 0.73 -11.97
CA LEU A 124 -14.76 2.08 -12.21
C LEU A 124 -13.78 2.52 -11.12
N LEU A 125 -14.12 2.35 -9.85
CA LEU A 125 -13.25 2.74 -8.73
C LEU A 125 -11.94 1.94 -8.68
N ARG A 126 -11.91 0.69 -9.19
CA ARG A 126 -10.67 -0.08 -9.37
C ARG A 126 -9.71 0.55 -10.39
N GLN A 127 -10.22 1.31 -11.36
CA GLN A 127 -9.40 2.02 -12.35
C GLN A 127 -8.75 3.29 -11.78
N PHE A 128 -9.30 3.82 -10.67
CA PHE A 128 -8.86 5.07 -10.03
C PHE A 128 -8.51 4.85 -8.54
N PRO A 129 -7.48 4.04 -8.23
CA PRO A 129 -7.13 3.69 -6.86
C PRO A 129 -6.78 4.89 -5.97
N GLU A 130 -6.30 5.99 -6.55
CA GLU A 130 -6.00 7.27 -5.88
C GLU A 130 -7.21 7.96 -5.22
N ILE A 131 -8.43 7.59 -5.63
CA ILE A 131 -9.67 8.08 -5.03
C ILE A 131 -9.97 7.35 -3.71
N THR A 132 -9.67 6.05 -3.65
CA THR A 132 -10.02 5.19 -2.51
C THR A 132 -8.93 5.10 -1.44
N ARG A 133 -7.70 5.52 -1.79
CA ARG A 133 -6.56 5.52 -0.86
C ARG A 133 -6.57 6.81 -0.01
N PRO A 134 -6.23 6.71 1.29
CA PRO A 134 -6.14 7.87 2.17
C PRO A 134 -5.04 8.85 1.71
N ALA A 135 -5.17 10.11 2.09
CA ALA A 135 -4.19 11.15 1.76
C ALA A 135 -2.77 10.77 2.25
N GLY A 136 -1.74 11.09 1.46
CA GLY A 136 -0.33 10.81 1.76
C GLY A 136 0.27 9.58 1.05
N THR A 137 -0.51 8.83 0.29
CA THR A 137 0.04 7.85 -0.67
C THR A 137 0.52 8.54 -1.94
N ASP A 138 1.67 8.12 -2.48
CA ASP A 138 2.22 8.62 -3.75
C ASP A 138 1.14 8.64 -4.84
N ARG A 139 0.75 9.85 -5.26
CA ARG A 139 -0.15 10.07 -6.38
C ARG A 139 0.71 10.22 -7.62
N VAL A 140 0.52 9.35 -8.61
CA VAL A 140 1.07 9.58 -9.95
C VAL A 140 0.24 10.69 -10.56
N ILE A 141 0.86 11.85 -10.78
CA ILE A 141 0.16 13.00 -11.33
C ILE A 141 0.17 12.87 -12.85
N HIS A 142 -1.02 12.63 -13.42
CA HIS A 142 -1.18 12.35 -14.85
C HIS A 142 -1.25 13.61 -15.72
N HIS A 143 -1.38 14.80 -15.14
CA HIS A 143 -1.40 16.05 -15.88
C HIS A 143 0.00 16.70 -15.91
N GLY A 144 0.48 17.03 -17.11
CA GLY A 144 1.71 17.83 -17.29
C GLY A 144 1.49 19.33 -17.07
N THR A 145 0.29 19.74 -16.67
CA THR A 145 -0.06 21.15 -16.47
C THR A 145 0.63 21.67 -15.23
N VAL A 146 1.75 22.36 -15.43
CA VAL A 146 2.42 23.13 -14.39
C VAL A 146 1.93 24.57 -14.47
N HIS A 147 1.32 25.08 -13.40
CA HIS A 147 1.05 26.50 -13.30
C HIS A 147 2.37 27.24 -13.04
N HIS A 148 2.92 27.86 -14.08
CA HIS A 148 4.03 28.78 -13.94
C HIS A 148 3.51 30.21 -13.90
N ILE A 149 3.76 30.90 -12.80
CA ILE A 149 3.56 32.35 -12.72
C ILE A 149 4.70 32.97 -13.53
N ARG A 150 4.39 33.49 -14.73
CA ARG A 150 5.36 34.25 -15.52
C ARG A 150 5.71 35.53 -14.77
N THR A 151 6.88 35.57 -14.17
CA THR A 151 7.42 36.79 -13.56
C THR A 151 7.98 37.71 -14.65
N THR A 152 7.68 39.00 -14.57
CA THR A 152 8.31 40.01 -15.42
C THR A 152 9.76 40.24 -14.96
N PRO A 153 10.72 40.48 -15.88
CA PRO A 153 12.07 40.86 -15.50
C PRO A 153 12.06 42.13 -14.66
N GLY A 154 12.56 42.05 -13.42
CA GLY A 154 12.60 43.17 -12.50
C GLY A 154 12.72 42.73 -11.04
N PRO A 155 12.94 43.68 -10.11
CA PRO A 155 12.93 43.41 -8.69
C PRO A 155 11.57 42.83 -8.25
N PRO A 156 11.52 41.84 -7.34
CA PRO A 156 10.26 41.32 -6.82
C PRO A 156 9.43 42.45 -6.20
N ILE A 157 8.15 42.53 -6.58
CA ILE A 157 7.21 43.43 -5.91
C ILE A 157 6.78 42.76 -4.61
N SER A 158 7.35 43.22 -3.50
CA SER A 158 6.94 42.77 -2.17
C SER A 158 5.77 43.61 -1.65
N CYS A 159 4.82 42.97 -0.98
CA CYS A 159 3.81 43.64 -0.18
C CYS A 159 3.86 43.08 1.24
N ALA A 160 3.54 43.91 2.23
CA ALA A 160 3.47 43.45 3.61
C ALA A 160 2.43 42.32 3.71
N PRO A 161 2.77 41.17 4.32
CA PRO A 161 1.82 40.07 4.47
C PRO A 161 0.63 40.54 5.30
N ARG A 162 -0.57 40.26 4.81
CA ARG A 162 -1.80 40.53 5.57
C ARG A 162 -1.86 39.57 6.75
N ARG A 163 -2.12 40.10 7.95
CA ARG A 163 -2.27 39.28 9.15
C ARG A 163 -3.50 38.37 8.98
N LEU A 164 -3.32 37.09 9.29
CA LEU A 164 -4.45 36.21 9.57
C LEU A 164 -4.83 36.32 11.05
N ALA A 165 -6.10 36.04 11.33
CA ALA A 165 -6.56 35.81 12.68
C ALA A 165 -5.75 34.66 13.33
N PRO A 166 -5.47 34.70 14.65
CA PRO A 166 -4.55 33.77 15.30
C PRO A 166 -4.92 32.29 15.15
N ASP A 167 -6.22 31.99 15.18
CA ASP A 167 -6.82 30.68 14.95
C ASP A 167 -6.51 30.14 13.55
N LYS A 168 -6.72 30.97 12.52
CA LYS A 168 -6.44 30.61 11.13
C LYS A 168 -4.95 30.49 10.86
N LEU A 169 -4.15 31.33 11.53
CA LEU A 169 -2.69 31.27 11.43
C LEU A 169 -2.17 29.93 11.98
N LEU A 170 -2.66 29.48 13.14
CA LEU A 170 -2.26 28.19 13.73
C LEU A 170 -2.58 27.02 12.79
N ILE A 171 -3.82 26.96 12.28
CA ILE A 171 -4.26 25.92 11.34
C ILE A 171 -3.40 25.94 10.07
N ALA A 172 -3.13 27.11 9.50
CA ALA A 172 -2.30 27.23 8.31
C ALA A 172 -0.88 26.69 8.55
N LYS A 173 -0.27 27.04 9.69
CA LYS A 173 1.08 26.58 10.07
C LYS A 173 1.16 25.05 10.16
N GLU A 174 0.17 24.42 10.80
CA GLU A 174 0.11 22.96 10.94
C GLU A 174 -0.06 22.27 9.58
N GLN A 175 -0.95 22.78 8.72
CA GLN A 175 -1.19 22.23 7.38
C GLN A 175 0.06 22.32 6.50
N PHE A 176 0.75 23.47 6.50
CA PHE A 176 1.98 23.63 5.72
C PHE A 176 3.12 22.74 6.22
N ALA A 177 3.26 22.56 7.53
CA ALA A 177 4.22 21.62 8.09
C ALA A 177 3.93 20.18 7.64
N ALA A 178 2.66 19.77 7.60
CA ALA A 178 2.26 18.45 7.10
C ALA A 178 2.57 18.30 5.60
N MET A 179 2.32 19.34 4.78
CA MET A 179 2.63 19.31 3.35
C MET A 179 4.12 19.19 3.05
N LEU A 180 4.97 19.85 3.84
CA LEU A 180 6.43 19.74 3.76
C LEU A 180 6.89 18.33 4.13
N LYS A 181 6.37 17.78 5.23
CA LYS A 181 6.69 16.43 5.69
C LYS A 181 6.30 15.34 4.69
N ASN A 182 5.16 15.53 4.01
CA ASN A 182 4.64 14.58 3.02
C ASN A 182 5.26 14.77 1.62
N GLY A 183 6.19 15.71 1.43
CA GLY A 183 6.85 15.97 0.15
C GLY A 183 5.96 16.63 -0.92
N THR A 184 4.71 16.97 -0.59
CA THR A 184 3.77 17.68 -1.47
C THR A 184 4.10 19.17 -1.65
N ALA A 185 4.82 19.76 -0.70
CA ALA A 185 5.33 21.13 -0.80
C ALA A 185 6.83 21.15 -0.52
N ARG A 186 7.53 22.14 -1.09
CA ARG A 186 8.93 22.42 -0.76
C ARG A 186 9.13 23.92 -0.56
N PRO A 187 10.10 24.34 0.27
CA PRO A 187 10.54 25.72 0.31
C PRO A 187 11.02 26.14 -1.08
N SER A 188 10.73 27.37 -1.48
CA SER A 188 11.29 27.89 -2.74
C SER A 188 12.79 28.17 -2.56
N GLU A 189 13.50 28.28 -3.69
CA GLU A 189 14.92 28.63 -3.73
C GLU A 189 15.14 30.15 -3.73
N THR A 190 14.08 30.98 -3.69
CA THR A 190 14.18 32.44 -3.80
C THR A 190 13.30 33.17 -2.77
N CYS A 191 13.85 34.22 -2.13
CA CYS A 191 13.13 35.04 -1.14
C CYS A 191 11.88 35.80 -1.66
N ALA A 192 11.56 35.69 -2.95
CA ALA A 192 10.42 36.36 -3.57
C ALA A 192 9.08 35.59 -3.43
N GLU A 193 9.14 34.27 -3.19
CA GLU A 193 7.97 33.41 -3.03
C GLU A 193 8.21 32.46 -1.85
N PRO A 194 7.50 32.58 -0.73
CA PRO A 194 7.88 31.82 0.46
C PRO A 194 7.58 30.33 0.41
N LEU A 195 6.75 29.87 -0.53
CA LEU A 195 6.55 28.46 -0.84
C LEU A 195 6.25 28.29 -2.33
N THR A 196 7.07 27.50 -3.02
CA THR A 196 6.63 26.89 -4.28
C THR A 196 5.86 25.64 -3.92
N THR A 197 4.59 25.80 -3.57
CA THR A 197 3.69 24.66 -3.51
C THR A 197 3.51 24.14 -4.95
N ARG A 198 3.95 22.92 -5.25
CA ARG A 198 3.31 22.15 -6.32
C ARG A 198 1.89 21.83 -5.84
N ILE A 199 0.98 22.80 -5.96
CA ILE A 199 -0.44 22.55 -5.69
C ILE A 199 -0.97 21.81 -6.91
N GLU A 200 -0.92 20.49 -6.86
CA GLU A 200 -1.49 19.62 -7.88
C GLU A 200 -2.74 18.94 -7.28
N SER A 201 -3.69 19.78 -6.88
CA SER A 201 -5.01 19.43 -6.35
C SER A 201 -6.04 20.46 -6.84
N PRO A 202 -7.26 20.07 -7.25
CA PRO A 202 -8.26 20.98 -7.83
C PRO A 202 -8.93 21.93 -6.83
N VAL A 203 -8.36 22.10 -5.62
CA VAL A 203 -8.91 22.97 -4.59
C VAL A 203 -7.85 23.98 -4.14
N ALA A 204 -7.66 25.06 -4.91
CA ALA A 204 -6.97 26.25 -4.40
C ALA A 204 -7.19 27.49 -5.29
N GLU A 205 -8.41 28.06 -5.28
CA GLU A 205 -8.64 29.45 -5.70
C GLU A 205 -8.41 30.46 -4.56
N TYR A 206 -7.60 30.14 -3.54
CA TYR A 206 -7.42 31.09 -2.43
C TYR A 206 -6.10 30.96 -1.65
N CYS A 207 -4.96 31.10 -2.33
CA CYS A 207 -3.68 31.26 -1.62
C CYS A 207 -2.86 32.42 -2.21
N ARG A 208 -3.39 33.65 -2.09
CA ARG A 208 -2.54 34.84 -1.97
C ARG A 208 -2.47 35.23 -0.50
N ALA A 209 -1.24 35.26 0.01
CA ALA A 209 -0.83 35.67 1.36
C ALA A 209 -0.92 34.58 2.44
N LEU A 210 0.19 33.87 2.63
CA LEU A 210 0.61 33.34 3.93
C LEU A 210 2.07 32.91 3.83
N ILE A 211 2.86 33.26 4.85
CA ILE A 211 4.25 32.85 5.08
C ILE A 211 5.31 33.85 4.59
N GLY A 212 5.15 35.13 4.91
CA GLY A 212 6.34 35.91 5.28
C GLY A 212 6.60 35.65 6.76
N TRP A 213 7.78 35.13 7.11
CA TRP A 213 8.35 35.02 8.46
C TRP A 213 8.01 33.75 9.28
N PHE A 214 8.84 32.73 9.10
CA PHE A 214 9.25 31.82 10.17
C PHE A 214 10.78 31.87 10.31
N SER A 215 11.28 32.94 10.92
CA SER A 215 12.52 32.98 11.68
C SER A 215 12.59 34.37 12.32
N GLN A 216 12.87 34.41 13.62
CA GLN A 216 12.84 35.54 14.55
C GLN A 216 11.48 35.77 15.23
N GLY A 217 11.41 35.32 16.48
CA GLY A 217 10.28 35.41 17.40
C GLY A 217 10.12 34.11 18.17
#